data_AF-A0A5M9N2C2-F1
#
_entry.id   AF-A0A5M9N2C2-F1
#
_cell.length_a   1.000
_cell.length_b   1.000
_cell.length_c   1.000
_cell.angle_alpha   90.00
_cell.angle_beta   90.00
_cell.angle_gamma   90.00
#
_symmetry.space_group_name_H-M   'P 1'
#
loop_
_entity.id
_entity.type
_entity.pdbx_description
1 polymer ?
#
loop_
_entity_poly.entity_id
_entity_poly.type
_entity_poly.pdbx_seq_one_letter_code
_entity_poly.pdbx_strand_id
1 'polypeptide(L)' 'EILGVHIMAPRATDLIGEAALALRLEATVDEIITTVHAHPTIGEAFKEAALASQNRTLNSVN' A
#
# COMPACT_ATOMS: atom_id res chain seq x y z
N GLU A 1 -6.83 6.47 9.60
CA GLU A 1 -6.64 6.84 8.18
C GLU A 1 -5.17 6.78 7.82
N ILE A 2 -4.86 6.80 6.53
CA ILE A 2 -3.51 6.98 6.03
C ILE A 2 -3.13 8.46 6.14
N LEU A 3 -1.98 8.75 6.77
CA LEU A 3 -1.48 10.12 6.93
C LEU A 3 -0.52 10.54 5.83
N GLY A 4 0.15 9.57 5.20
CA GLY A 4 1.13 9.80 4.16
C GLY A 4 1.73 8.49 3.66
N VAL A 5 2.29 8.52 2.46
CA VAL A 5 2.92 7.37 1.82
C VAL A 5 4.22 7.83 1.17
N HIS A 6 5.32 7.17 1.50
CA HIS A 6 6.63 7.40 0.87
C HIS A 6 7.07 6.11 0.17
N ILE A 7 7.54 6.23 -1.07
CA ILE A 7 7.87 5.08 -1.90
C ILE A 7 9.24 5.29 -2.52
N MET A 8 10.14 4.31 -2.32
CA MET A 8 11.45 4.25 -2.95
C MET A 8 11.57 2.92 -3.71
N ALA A 9 11.18 2.93 -4.99
CA ALA A 9 11.18 1.74 -5.84
C ALA A 9 11.20 2.14 -7.33
N PRO A 10 11.57 1.22 -8.24
CA PRO A 10 11.28 1.39 -9.66
C PRO A 10 9.77 1.63 -9.86
N ARG A 11 9.41 2.57 -10.74
CA ARG A 11 8.00 2.95 -11.01
C ARG A 11 7.21 3.43 -9.78
N ALA A 12 7.86 4.05 -8.80
CA ALA A 12 7.19 4.67 -7.64
C ALA A 12 6.09 5.69 -8.05
N THR A 13 6.24 6.32 -9.22
CA THR A 13 5.24 7.23 -9.79
C THR A 13 3.89 6.57 -10.07
N ASP A 14 3.88 5.26 -10.34
CA ASP A 14 2.65 4.54 -10.65
C ASP A 14 1.88 4.22 -9.37
N LEU A 15 2.61 3.95 -8.27
CA LEU A 15 2.03 3.69 -6.96
C LEU A 15 1.64 4.96 -6.20
N ILE A 16 2.38 6.05 -6.38
CA ILE A 16 2.08 7.30 -5.67
C ILE A 16 0.72 7.88 -6.09
N GLY A 17 0.27 7.59 -7.32
CA GLY A 17 -1.07 7.95 -7.78
C GLY A 17 -2.18 7.24 -7.01
N GLU A 18 -2.02 5.94 -6.75
CA GLU A 18 -2.92 5.17 -5.90
C GLU A 18 -2.91 5.68 -4.45
N ALA A 19 -1.72 5.94 -3.89
CA ALA A 19 -1.58 6.50 -2.55
C ALA A 19 -2.22 7.89 -2.41
N ALA A 20 -2.11 8.75 -3.42
CA ALA A 20 -2.77 10.04 -3.44
C ALA A 20 -4.30 9.91 -3.50
N LEU A 21 -4.82 8.93 -4.24
CA LEU A 21 -6.24 8.62 -4.25
C LEU A 21 -6.71 8.12 -2.88
N ALA A 22 -5.96 7.22 -2.24
CA ALA A 22 -6.24 6.70 -0.91
C ALA A 22 -6.30 7.83 0.14
N LEU A 23 -5.31 8.74 0.12
CA LEU A 23 -5.31 9.93 0.98
C LEU A 23 -6.53 10.82 0.75
N ARG A 24 -6.90 11.06 -0.51
CA ARG A 24 -8.05 11.91 -0.86
C ARG A 24 -9.40 11.29 -0.46
N LEU A 25 -9.47 9.96 -0.40
CA LEU A 25 -10.63 9.22 0.06
C LEU A 25 -10.63 8.99 1.57
N GLU A 26 -9.66 9.53 2.30
CA GLU A 26 -9.47 9.31 3.74
C GLU A 26 -9.39 7.81 4.09
N ALA A 27 -8.83 7.02 3.17
CA ALA A 27 -8.80 5.58 3.29
C ALA A 27 -8.05 5.14 4.56
N THR A 28 -8.57 4.11 5.18
CA THR A 28 -7.97 3.40 6.31
C THR A 28 -6.97 2.36 5.82
N VAL A 29 -6.10 1.92 6.73
CA VAL A 29 -5.14 0.83 6.45
C VAL A 29 -5.87 -0.46 6.08
N ASP A 30 -6.99 -0.77 6.75
CA ASP A 30 -7.78 -1.98 6.47
C ASP A 30 -8.42 -1.95 5.07
N GLU A 31 -8.80 -0.79 4.56
CA GLU A 31 -9.30 -0.65 3.17
C GLU A 31 -8.20 -0.95 2.14
N ILE A 32 -6.95 -0.56 2.40
CA ILE A 32 -5.82 -0.95 1.52
C ILE A 32 -5.53 -2.44 1.61
N ILE A 33 -5.55 -3.01 2.83
CA ILE A 33 -5.32 -4.44 3.03
C ILE A 33 -6.38 -5.30 2.31
N THR A 34 -7.63 -4.88 2.37
CA THR A 34 -8.77 -5.61 1.77
C THR A 34 -8.91 -5.37 0.26
N THR A 35 -8.28 -4.31 -0.27
CA THR A 35 -8.22 -4.05 -1.72
C THR A 35 -7.41 -5.13 -2.44
N VAL A 36 -7.98 -5.66 -3.53
CA VAL A 36 -7.33 -6.67 -4.37
C VAL A 36 -6.32 -6.00 -5.29
N HIS A 37 -5.05 -6.19 -4.99
CA HIS A 37 -3.95 -5.78 -5.85
C HIS A 37 -3.63 -6.90 -6.84
N ALA A 38 -3.36 -6.53 -8.10
CA ALA A 38 -3.07 -7.50 -9.14
C ALA A 38 -1.73 -8.21 -8.89
N HIS A 39 -1.67 -9.51 -9.15
CA HIS A 39 -0.44 -10.32 -9.10
C HIS A 39 0.00 -10.73 -10.51
N PRO A 40 1.30 -10.67 -10.86
CA PRO A 40 2.42 -10.10 -10.11
C PRO A 40 2.63 -8.61 -10.44
N THR A 41 2.48 -7.69 -9.48
CA THR A 41 2.69 -6.25 -9.69
C THR A 41 3.35 -5.55 -8.52
N ILE A 42 3.93 -4.37 -8.78
CA ILE A 42 4.53 -3.52 -7.73
C ILE A 42 3.47 -3.01 -6.74
N GLY A 43 2.19 -3.00 -7.12
CA GLY A 43 1.06 -2.66 -6.23
C GLY A 43 0.98 -3.58 -5.01
N GLU A 44 1.42 -4.84 -5.14
CA GLU A 44 1.46 -5.76 -4.01
C GLU A 44 2.34 -5.24 -2.86
N ALA A 45 3.40 -4.48 -3.17
CA ALA A 45 4.24 -3.85 -2.14
C ALA A 45 3.48 -2.80 -1.32
N PHE A 46 2.49 -2.12 -1.90
CA PHE A 46 1.65 -1.17 -1.17
C PHE A 46 0.73 -1.88 -0.18
N LYS A 47 0.10 -2.99 -0.61
CA LYS A 47 -0.66 -3.87 0.27
C LYS A 47 0.20 -4.46 1.39
N GLU A 48 1.40 -4.95 1.07
CA GLU A 48 2.33 -5.50 2.09
C GLU A 48 2.76 -4.42 3.08
N ALA A 49 3.02 -3.18 2.64
CA ALA A 49 3.34 -2.08 3.54
C ALA A 49 2.18 -1.77 4.51
N ALA A 50 0.93 -1.84 4.02
CA ALA A 50 -0.24 -1.69 4.89
C ALA A 50 -0.35 -2.85 5.91
N LEU A 51 -0.12 -4.10 5.48
CA LEU A 51 -0.05 -5.26 6.37
C LEU A 51 1.07 -5.15 7.42
N ALA A 52 2.23 -4.59 7.06
CA ALA A 52 3.37 -4.36 7.96
C ALA A 52 3.02 -3.42 9.10
N SER A 53 2.23 -2.37 8.84
CA SER A 53 1.78 -1.47 9.90
C SER A 53 0.96 -2.17 11.00
N GLN A 54 0.38 -3.33 10.70
CA GLN A 54 -0.37 -4.17 11.63
C GLN A 54 0.41 -5.43 12.10
N ASN A 55 1.69 -5.58 11.77
CA ASN A 55 2.48 -6.81 12.01
C ASN A 55 1.86 -8.07 11.37
N ARG A 56 1.29 -7.94 10.18
CA ARG A 56 0.58 -9.00 9.45
C ARG A 56 1.14 -9.24 8.05
N THR A 57 2.39 -8.83 7.77
CA THR A 57 3.00 -9.11 6.45
C THR A 57 3.02 -10.60 6.15
N LEU A 58 2.90 -10.92 4.87
CA LEU A 58 2.92 -12.29 4.37
C LEU A 58 4.24 -12.61 3.68
N ASN A 59 4.81 -11.60 3.00
CA ASN A 59 5.94 -11.78 2.10
C ASN A 59 7.23 -11.08 2.59
N SER A 60 7.26 -10.60 3.84
CA SER A 60 8.46 -10.03 4.49
C SER A 60 8.44 -10.28 6.00
N VAL A 61 9.53 -9.93 6.69
CA VAL A 61 9.62 -10.06 8.16
C VAL A 61 9.07 -8.78 8.80
N ASN A 62 8.19 -8.92 9.80
CA ASN A 62 7.64 -7.77 10.56
C ASN A 62 8.65 -7.20 11.56
#